data_AF-V4ARJ8-F1
#
_entry.id   AF-V4ARJ8-F1
#
_cell.length_a   1.000
_cell.length_b   1.000
_cell.length_c   1.000
_cell.angle_alpha   90.00
_cell.angle_beta   90.00
_cell.angle_gamma   90.00
#
_symmetry.space_group_name_H-M   'P 1'
#
loop_
_entity.id
_entity.type
_entity.pdbx_description
1 polymer ?
#
loop_
_entity_poly.entity_id
_entity_poly.type
_entity_poly.pdbx_seq_one_letter_code
_entity_poly.pdbx_strand_id
1 'polypeptide(L)'
;MWKLYHQWFSILNIDDDSKTVSDTVDDERLVVVYCNEYDLPEKAEWIPRASCEENKRFACKSGYQLQIQTSCKENGKWYLEPSCQDCYKYSNVTYLVPDPIDTIPASDQEECDELCKNNTQCTYSGRSRDTRCFLFSTPVIFVSSSTDLDQCIKKCTETNECVTMSSKGTREKLCFLFNVSLNKIPDKFKNGIGYTIAEKVC
;
A
#
# COMPACT_ATOMS: atom_id res chain seq x y z
N MET A 1 7.31 -40.00 -44.30
CA MET A 1 7.87 -38.68 -44.67
C MET A 1 8.28 -38.00 -43.36
N TRP A 2 9.60 -37.91 -43.13
CA TRP A 2 10.39 -36.99 -42.28
C TRP A 2 9.78 -36.55 -40.91
N LYS A 3 10.29 -36.95 -39.72
CA LYS A 3 11.61 -36.68 -39.06
C LYS A 3 11.98 -35.18 -39.11
N LEU A 4 12.49 -34.48 -38.10
CA LEU A 4 13.12 -34.67 -36.78
C LEU A 4 13.28 -33.23 -36.21
N TYR A 5 13.46 -32.97 -34.90
CA TYR A 5 14.73 -32.56 -34.23
C TYR A 5 14.30 -31.65 -33.05
N HIS A 6 14.83 -31.63 -31.82
CA HIS A 6 15.96 -32.32 -31.19
C HIS A 6 15.79 -32.31 -29.66
N GLN A 7 16.15 -33.42 -29.03
CA GLN A 7 16.48 -33.61 -27.61
C GLN A 7 18.02 -33.65 -27.49
N TRP A 8 18.61 -33.05 -26.44
CA TRP A 8 19.94 -33.33 -25.84
C TRP A 8 19.90 -32.76 -24.40
N PHE A 9 20.00 -33.54 -23.29
CA PHE A 9 21.20 -34.14 -22.63
C PHE A 9 22.27 -33.09 -22.26
N SER A 10 22.91 -32.99 -21.09
CA SER A 10 23.09 -33.84 -19.91
C SER A 10 23.63 -33.00 -18.73
N ILE A 11 23.42 -33.49 -17.51
CA ILE A 11 24.35 -33.57 -16.35
C ILE A 11 25.70 -32.84 -16.49
N LEU A 12 26.00 -31.94 -15.54
CA LEU A 12 27.36 -31.66 -15.07
C LEU A 12 27.39 -31.61 -13.54
N ASN A 13 28.20 -32.51 -12.96
CA ASN A 13 28.80 -32.40 -11.63
C ASN A 13 29.73 -31.20 -11.60
N ILE A 14 29.72 -30.42 -10.52
CA ILE A 14 30.89 -29.66 -10.06
C ILE A 14 30.90 -29.68 -8.53
N ASP A 15 31.77 -30.51 -7.97
CA ASP A 15 32.46 -30.22 -6.71
C ASP A 15 33.57 -29.18 -6.99
N ASP A 16 33.88 -28.41 -5.95
CA ASP A 16 35.19 -27.84 -5.63
C ASP A 16 35.54 -26.39 -6.05
N ASP A 17 36.11 -25.72 -5.04
CA ASP A 17 36.74 -24.40 -4.92
C ASP A 17 36.96 -23.52 -6.16
N SER A 18 36.46 -22.27 -6.08
CA SER A 18 37.32 -21.11 -6.40
C SER A 18 36.89 -19.86 -5.64
N LYS A 19 37.71 -19.51 -4.65
CA LYS A 19 37.88 -18.14 -4.17
C LYS A 19 38.29 -17.23 -5.33
N THR A 20 37.61 -16.11 -5.48
CA THR A 20 38.22 -14.88 -5.99
C THR A 20 37.92 -13.76 -5.02
N VAL A 21 38.82 -13.64 -4.04
CA VAL A 21 39.08 -12.38 -3.33
C VAL A 21 39.84 -11.49 -4.31
N SER A 22 39.32 -10.30 -4.59
CA SER A 22 40.13 -9.20 -5.11
C SER A 22 39.93 -8.00 -4.19
N ASP A 23 40.90 -7.81 -3.31
CA ASP A 23 41.05 -6.61 -2.49
C ASP A 23 41.52 -5.44 -3.38
N THR A 24 40.84 -4.30 -3.27
CA THR A 24 41.38 -2.97 -2.90
C THR A 24 40.73 -1.78 -3.63
N VAL A 25 40.53 -0.73 -2.83
CA VAL A 25 40.37 0.72 -3.11
C VAL A 25 38.94 1.30 -3.17
N ASP A 26 38.55 1.88 -2.02
CA ASP A 26 37.72 3.06 -1.77
C ASP A 26 36.86 3.65 -2.91
N ASP A 27 35.55 3.39 -2.85
CA ASP A 27 34.49 4.34 -3.24
C ASP A 27 33.19 3.93 -2.50
N GLU A 28 32.60 4.84 -1.72
CA GLU A 28 31.33 4.67 -0.99
C GLU A 28 30.12 4.63 -1.96
N ARG A 29 30.16 3.73 -2.95
CA ARG A 29 28.99 3.33 -3.71
C ARG A 29 28.31 2.19 -2.96
N LEU A 30 27.11 2.47 -2.46
CA LEU A 30 26.19 1.48 -1.93
C LEU A 30 26.07 0.31 -2.92
N VAL A 31 26.78 -0.79 -2.66
CA VAL A 31 26.69 -2.00 -3.48
C VAL A 31 25.35 -2.65 -3.16
N VAL A 32 24.35 -2.35 -3.99
CA VAL A 32 23.06 -3.05 -3.95
C VAL A 32 23.31 -4.46 -4.49
N VAL A 33 23.46 -5.43 -3.59
CA VAL A 33 23.59 -6.83 -3.96
C VAL A 33 22.21 -7.38 -4.34
N TYR A 34 22.07 -7.82 -5.58
CA TYR A 34 20.84 -8.43 -6.10
C TYR A 34 20.87 -9.95 -5.88
N CYS A 35 20.05 -10.47 -4.98
CA CYS A 35 20.00 -11.90 -4.65
C CYS A 35 19.09 -12.68 -5.62
N ASN A 36 19.60 -13.03 -6.80
CA ASN A 36 18.83 -13.34 -8.03
C ASN A 36 18.18 -14.75 -8.18
N GLU A 37 17.84 -15.47 -7.11
CA GLU A 37 17.26 -16.83 -7.26
C GLU A 37 15.91 -17.06 -6.57
N TYR A 38 15.21 -16.00 -6.17
CA TYR A 38 13.89 -16.16 -5.56
C TYR A 38 12.86 -15.27 -6.24
N ASP A 39 11.87 -15.92 -6.88
CA ASP A 39 10.71 -15.23 -7.41
C ASP A 39 9.82 -14.79 -6.25
N LEU A 40 9.64 -13.48 -6.11
CA LEU A 40 8.72 -12.94 -5.13
C LEU A 40 7.27 -13.29 -5.53
N PRO A 41 6.39 -13.59 -4.56
CA PRO A 41 4.96 -13.64 -4.81
C PRO A 41 4.48 -12.35 -5.48
N GLU A 42 3.44 -12.44 -6.30
CA GLU A 42 2.83 -11.24 -6.85
C GLU A 42 2.41 -10.29 -5.73
N LYS A 43 2.62 -8.98 -5.93
CA LYS A 43 2.34 -7.92 -4.94
C LYS A 43 3.17 -7.99 -3.65
N ALA A 44 4.24 -8.78 -3.62
CA ALA A 44 5.26 -8.70 -2.59
C ALA A 44 6.39 -7.71 -2.96
N GLU A 45 7.16 -7.32 -1.96
CA GLU A 45 8.39 -6.55 -2.09
C GLU A 45 9.45 -7.04 -1.11
N TRP A 46 10.72 -6.94 -1.50
CA TRP A 46 11.83 -7.27 -0.62
C TRP A 46 11.92 -6.27 0.53
N ILE A 47 12.16 -6.77 1.74
CA ILE A 47 12.50 -5.92 2.87
C ILE A 47 13.97 -5.53 2.70
N PRO A 48 14.31 -4.24 2.48
CA PRO A 48 15.71 -3.81 2.29
C PRO A 48 16.57 -4.18 3.50
N ARG A 49 17.78 -4.70 3.25
CA ARG A 49 18.73 -5.10 4.30
C ARG A 49 20.15 -4.65 3.97
N ALA A 50 20.98 -4.58 5.02
CA ALA A 50 22.38 -4.19 4.91
C ALA A 50 23.29 -5.31 4.35
N SER A 51 22.86 -6.58 4.39
CA SER A 51 23.63 -7.72 3.88
C SER A 51 22.74 -8.86 3.37
N CYS A 52 23.32 -9.76 2.58
CA CYS A 52 22.66 -10.92 1.99
C CYS A 52 22.70 -12.18 2.86
N GLU A 53 23.49 -12.15 3.95
CA GLU A 53 23.70 -13.26 4.88
C GLU A 53 22.47 -13.51 5.79
N GLU A 54 21.55 -12.55 5.86
CA GLU A 54 20.28 -12.73 6.57
C GLU A 54 19.24 -13.36 5.64
N ASN A 55 18.57 -14.44 6.10
CA ASN A 55 17.48 -15.11 5.38
C ASN A 55 16.58 -14.10 4.66
N LYS A 56 16.41 -14.25 3.33
CA LYS A 56 15.58 -13.37 2.50
C LYS A 56 14.19 -13.21 3.13
N ARG A 57 13.77 -11.97 3.38
CA ARG A 57 12.42 -11.66 3.89
C ARG A 57 11.72 -10.73 2.93
N PHE A 58 10.45 -11.00 2.69
CA PHE A 58 9.58 -10.13 1.91
C PHE A 58 8.41 -9.68 2.78
N ALA A 59 7.77 -8.60 2.36
CA ALA A 59 6.49 -8.16 2.86
C ALA A 59 5.51 -8.03 1.68
N CYS A 60 4.22 -8.09 1.97
CA CYS A 60 3.23 -7.67 0.99
C CYS A 60 3.23 -6.15 0.86
N LYS A 61 3.02 -5.65 -0.36
CA LYS A 61 2.85 -4.21 -0.62
C LYS A 61 1.67 -3.68 0.19
N SER A 62 1.66 -2.36 0.43
CA SER A 62 0.55 -1.70 1.12
C SER A 62 -0.80 -2.05 0.48
N GLY A 63 -1.76 -2.41 1.33
CA GLY A 63 -3.08 -2.90 0.92
C GLY A 63 -3.18 -4.37 0.55
N TYR A 64 -2.13 -5.15 0.81
CA TYR A 64 -2.18 -6.60 0.69
C TYR A 64 -1.75 -7.27 2.00
N GLN A 65 -2.32 -8.44 2.29
CA GLN A 65 -1.97 -9.25 3.46
C GLN A 65 -1.40 -10.59 3.02
N LEU A 66 -0.36 -11.03 3.75
CA LEU A 66 0.24 -12.34 3.54
C LEU A 66 -0.75 -13.44 3.92
N GLN A 67 -1.01 -14.32 2.96
CA GLN A 67 -1.69 -15.58 3.20
C GLN A 67 -0.80 -16.75 2.79
N ILE A 68 -0.88 -17.82 3.55
CA ILE A 68 -0.17 -19.05 3.28
C ILE A 68 -1.21 -20.08 2.84
N GLN A 69 -1.12 -20.50 1.59
CA GLN A 69 -1.95 -21.59 1.07
C GLN A 69 -1.15 -22.89 1.14
N THR A 70 -1.85 -24.00 1.36
CA THR A 70 -1.25 -25.33 1.30
C THR A 70 -1.63 -25.98 -0.03
N SER A 71 -0.64 -26.41 -0.80
CA SER A 71 -0.85 -27.15 -2.04
C SER A 71 -0.20 -28.53 -1.95
N CYS A 72 -0.94 -29.55 -2.39
CA CYS A 72 -0.40 -30.89 -2.55
C CYS A 72 0.09 -31.03 -3.99
N LYS A 73 1.40 -31.22 -4.17
CA LYS A 73 1.97 -31.43 -5.52
C LYS A 73 1.83 -32.89 -5.92
N GLU A 74 2.01 -33.17 -7.21
CA GLU A 74 1.83 -34.50 -7.81
C GLU A 74 2.66 -35.61 -7.14
N ASN A 75 3.73 -35.26 -6.43
CA ASN A 75 4.55 -36.18 -5.63
C ASN A 75 3.96 -36.54 -4.25
N GLY A 76 2.73 -36.09 -3.94
CA GLY A 76 2.05 -36.33 -2.66
C GLY A 76 2.61 -35.53 -1.49
N LYS A 77 3.52 -34.56 -1.74
CA LYS A 77 4.07 -33.68 -0.71
C LYS A 77 3.27 -32.38 -0.63
N TRP A 78 3.07 -31.92 0.60
CA TRP A 78 2.47 -30.62 0.89
C TRP A 78 3.50 -29.51 0.86
N TYR A 79 3.14 -28.38 0.27
CA TYR A 79 3.94 -27.18 0.18
C TYR A 79 3.16 -25.99 0.73
N LEU A 80 3.87 -25.08 1.39
CA LEU A 80 3.35 -23.79 1.80
C LEU A 80 3.70 -22.77 0.72
N GLU A 81 2.67 -22.20 0.11
CA GLU A 81 2.81 -21.23 -0.97
C GLU A 81 2.29 -19.87 -0.47
N PRO A 82 3.20 -18.91 -0.22
CA PRO A 82 2.78 -17.58 0.20
C PRO A 82 2.16 -16.80 -0.96
N SER A 83 1.14 -16.02 -0.65
CA SER A 83 0.50 -15.08 -1.58
C SER A 83 0.15 -13.79 -0.85
N CYS A 84 0.08 -12.68 -1.58
CA CYS A 84 -0.37 -11.41 -1.05
C CYS A 84 -1.79 -11.15 -1.55
N GLN A 85 -2.79 -11.31 -0.67
CA GLN A 85 -4.19 -11.09 -1.01
C GLN A 85 -4.59 -9.63 -0.78
N ASP A 86 -5.40 -9.08 -1.67
CA ASP A 86 -5.95 -7.72 -1.57
C ASP A 86 -6.82 -7.56 -0.30
N CYS A 87 -6.56 -6.49 0.45
CA CYS A 87 -7.27 -6.12 1.67
C CYS A 87 -8.37 -5.10 1.45
N TYR A 88 -8.63 -4.72 0.20
CA TYR A 88 -9.61 -3.70 -0.13
C TYR A 88 -10.69 -4.24 -1.05
N LYS A 89 -11.94 -4.01 -0.66
CA LYS A 89 -13.10 -4.20 -1.51
C LYS A 89 -13.46 -2.87 -2.16
N TYR A 90 -13.27 -2.79 -3.46
CA TYR A 90 -13.63 -1.61 -4.24
C TYR A 90 -15.13 -1.54 -4.50
N SER A 91 -15.68 -0.33 -4.39
CA SER A 91 -17.09 -0.06 -4.64
C SER A 91 -17.29 0.51 -6.05
N ASN A 92 -18.43 0.20 -6.65
CA ASN A 92 -18.90 0.84 -7.88
C ASN A 92 -19.55 2.22 -7.61
N VAL A 93 -19.68 2.61 -6.34
CA VAL A 93 -20.16 3.94 -5.95
C VAL A 93 -19.11 4.99 -6.31
N THR A 94 -19.59 6.15 -6.74
CA THR A 94 -18.83 7.03 -7.62
C THR A 94 -17.92 8.04 -6.92
N TYR A 95 -18.19 8.47 -5.67
CA TYR A 95 -17.26 9.18 -4.79
C TYR A 95 -17.84 9.50 -3.39
N LEU A 96 -16.96 9.73 -2.41
CA LEU A 96 -17.29 10.38 -1.15
C LEU A 96 -16.53 11.72 -1.01
N VAL A 97 -17.27 12.84 -1.00
CA VAL A 97 -16.78 14.16 -0.58
C VAL A 97 -17.49 14.54 0.70
N PRO A 98 -16.81 14.53 1.85
CA PRO A 98 -17.38 15.12 3.04
C PRO A 98 -17.42 16.65 2.88
N ASP A 99 -18.60 17.24 3.05
CA ASP A 99 -18.71 18.68 3.19
C ASP A 99 -18.12 19.11 4.54
N PRO A 100 -17.22 20.11 4.56
CA PRO A 100 -16.73 20.65 5.81
C PRO A 100 -17.89 21.31 6.57
N ILE A 101 -17.89 21.16 7.89
CA ILE A 101 -18.86 21.84 8.77
C ILE A 101 -18.54 23.34 8.90
N ASP A 102 -17.27 23.70 8.76
CA ASP A 102 -16.82 25.08 8.78
C ASP A 102 -15.54 25.25 7.94
N THR A 103 -15.33 26.46 7.43
CA THR A 103 -14.13 26.87 6.71
C THR A 103 -13.58 28.16 7.31
N ILE A 104 -12.51 28.03 8.10
CA ILE A 104 -11.98 29.12 8.93
C ILE A 104 -10.56 29.46 8.47
N PRO A 105 -10.13 30.73 8.43
CA PRO A 105 -8.73 31.07 8.20
C PRO A 105 -7.82 30.46 9.27
N ALA A 106 -6.71 29.84 8.86
CA ALA A 106 -5.66 29.34 9.76
C ALA A 106 -4.29 29.42 9.10
N SER A 107 -3.29 29.83 9.86
CA SER A 107 -1.92 30.03 9.42
C SER A 107 -1.18 28.71 9.20
N ASP A 108 -1.45 27.68 10.01
CA ASP A 108 -0.85 26.35 9.90
C ASP A 108 -1.82 25.23 10.33
N GLN A 109 -1.32 23.98 10.34
CA GLN A 109 -2.13 22.81 10.69
C GLN A 109 -2.36 22.70 12.20
N GLU A 110 -1.45 23.22 13.04
CA GLU A 110 -1.59 23.17 14.50
C GLU A 110 -2.74 24.09 14.94
N GLU A 111 -2.82 25.28 14.36
CA GLU A 111 -3.96 26.18 14.58
C GLU A 111 -5.28 25.56 14.13
N CYS A 112 -5.28 24.88 12.99
CA CYS A 112 -6.41 24.09 12.50
C CYS A 112 -6.89 23.05 13.51
N ASP A 113 -5.94 22.31 14.10
CA ASP A 113 -6.22 21.23 15.05
C ASP A 113 -6.77 21.80 16.37
N GLU A 114 -6.28 22.95 16.83
CA GLU A 114 -6.85 23.66 17.99
C GLU A 114 -8.27 24.17 17.72
N LEU A 115 -8.54 24.72 16.53
CA LEU A 115 -9.89 25.13 16.13
C LEU A 115 -10.85 23.93 16.10
N CYS A 116 -10.38 22.76 15.63
CA CYS A 116 -11.17 21.53 15.65
C CYS A 116 -11.44 21.05 17.08
N LYS A 117 -10.44 21.03 17.97
CA LYS A 117 -10.61 20.64 19.38
C LYS A 117 -11.63 21.51 20.11
N ASN A 118 -11.69 22.80 19.78
CA ASN A 118 -12.64 23.74 20.36
C ASN A 118 -14.06 23.63 19.77
N ASN A 119 -14.24 22.84 18.70
CA ASN A 119 -15.53 22.58 18.08
C ASN A 119 -15.99 21.15 18.36
N THR A 120 -16.99 21.00 19.22
CA THR A 120 -17.54 19.69 19.63
C THR A 120 -18.08 18.81 18.49
N GLN A 121 -18.36 19.38 17.30
CA GLN A 121 -18.81 18.64 16.12
C GLN A 121 -17.65 18.22 15.20
N CYS A 122 -16.44 18.72 15.44
CA CYS A 122 -15.27 18.43 14.62
C CYS A 122 -14.58 17.14 15.08
N THR A 123 -14.28 16.26 14.12
CA THR A 123 -13.49 15.04 14.33
C THR A 123 -12.15 15.09 13.62
N TYR A 124 -12.01 15.95 12.61
CA TYR A 124 -10.75 16.13 11.88
C TYR A 124 -10.68 17.52 11.25
N SER A 125 -9.49 18.09 11.18
CA SER A 125 -9.17 19.36 10.51
C SER A 125 -8.15 19.14 9.41
N GLY A 126 -8.37 19.76 8.25
CA GLY A 126 -7.41 19.75 7.15
C GLY A 126 -7.08 21.15 6.68
N ARG A 127 -5.80 21.53 6.68
CA ARG A 127 -5.36 22.81 6.13
C ARG A 127 -5.18 22.75 4.62
N SER A 128 -5.81 23.68 3.92
CA SER A 128 -5.57 23.97 2.50
C SER A 128 -4.27 24.74 2.29
N ARG A 129 -3.81 24.78 1.04
CA ARG A 129 -2.70 25.65 0.62
C ARG A 129 -3.04 27.14 0.76
N ASP A 130 -4.31 27.50 0.61
CA ASP A 130 -4.77 28.90 0.62
C ASP A 130 -5.05 29.43 2.04
N THR A 131 -4.36 28.96 3.07
CA THR A 131 -4.54 29.38 4.48
C THR A 131 -5.96 29.18 5.03
N ARG A 132 -6.72 28.27 4.43
CA ARG A 132 -8.05 27.87 4.91
C ARG A 132 -7.95 26.55 5.66
N CYS A 133 -8.60 26.51 6.81
CA CYS A 133 -8.86 25.31 7.56
C CYS A 133 -10.23 24.77 7.22
N PHE A 134 -10.32 23.50 6.86
CA PHE A 134 -11.58 22.80 6.73
C PHE A 134 -11.80 21.93 7.96
N LEU A 135 -12.88 22.18 8.69
CA LEU A 135 -13.30 21.34 9.82
C LEU A 135 -14.29 20.30 9.32
N PHE A 136 -14.05 19.04 9.65
CA PHE A 136 -14.90 17.91 9.24
C PHE A 136 -15.54 17.27 10.46
N SER A 137 -16.76 16.80 10.29
CA SER A 137 -17.46 15.99 11.29
C SER A 137 -17.27 14.50 11.02
N THR A 138 -17.72 13.69 11.97
CA THR A 138 -17.78 12.23 11.84
C THR A 138 -18.43 11.83 10.50
N PRO A 139 -17.94 10.78 9.81
CA PRO A 139 -16.92 9.81 10.25
C PRO A 139 -15.52 10.09 9.67
N VAL A 140 -15.22 11.33 9.29
CA VAL A 140 -13.91 11.68 8.71
C VAL A 140 -12.82 11.63 9.79
N ILE A 141 -11.75 10.89 9.49
CA ILE A 141 -10.56 10.77 10.36
C ILE A 141 -9.26 11.22 9.69
N PHE A 142 -9.29 11.50 8.38
CA PHE A 142 -8.16 12.04 7.65
C PHE A 142 -8.60 12.67 6.34
N VAL A 143 -7.93 13.77 5.98
CA VAL A 143 -8.07 14.45 4.68
C VAL A 143 -6.69 14.88 4.19
N SER A 144 -6.42 14.65 2.90
CA SER A 144 -5.25 15.17 2.20
C SER A 144 -5.61 15.61 0.79
N SER A 145 -4.97 16.70 0.33
CA SER A 145 -5.10 17.23 -1.03
C SER A 145 -3.82 17.07 -1.86
N SER A 146 -2.89 16.21 -1.41
CA SER A 146 -1.65 15.90 -2.15
C SER A 146 -1.32 14.40 -2.19
N THR A 147 -2.28 13.54 -1.89
CA THR A 147 -2.12 12.08 -1.76
C THR A 147 -2.77 11.35 -2.93
N ASP A 148 -2.00 10.53 -3.65
CA ASP A 148 -2.54 9.64 -4.71
C ASP A 148 -3.14 8.35 -4.13
N LEU A 149 -3.66 7.47 -5.00
CA LEU A 149 -4.36 6.25 -4.58
C LEU A 149 -3.48 5.32 -3.73
N ASP A 150 -2.26 5.03 -4.17
CA ASP A 150 -1.35 4.12 -3.46
C ASP A 150 -0.95 4.71 -2.10
N GLN A 151 -0.69 6.01 -2.06
CA GLN A 151 -0.41 6.71 -0.81
C GLN A 151 -1.65 6.75 0.11
N CYS A 152 -2.86 6.85 -0.45
CA CYS A 152 -4.11 6.82 0.31
C CYS A 152 -4.36 5.42 0.91
N ILE A 153 -4.14 4.36 0.13
CA ILE A 153 -4.17 2.96 0.57
C ILE A 153 -3.18 2.74 1.70
N LYS A 154 -1.94 3.19 1.51
CA LYS A 154 -0.89 3.09 2.52
C LYS A 154 -1.32 3.79 3.81
N LYS A 155 -1.80 5.04 3.71
CA LYS A 155 -2.24 5.81 4.88
C LYS A 155 -3.41 5.15 5.61
N CYS A 156 -4.39 4.60 4.88
CA CYS A 156 -5.48 3.83 5.47
C CYS A 156 -4.99 2.53 6.13
N THR A 157 -4.03 1.84 5.52
CA THR A 157 -3.46 0.61 6.07
C THR A 157 -2.73 0.85 7.40
N GLU A 158 -1.98 1.95 7.48
CA GLU A 158 -1.26 2.40 8.69
C GLU A 158 -2.19 2.97 9.77
N THR A 159 -3.42 3.36 9.41
CA THR A 159 -4.40 3.94 10.33
C THR A 159 -5.39 2.87 10.78
N ASN A 160 -5.21 2.32 11.99
CA ASN A 160 -6.01 1.21 12.50
C ASN A 160 -7.53 1.48 12.52
N GLU A 161 -7.93 2.74 12.67
CA GLU A 161 -9.34 3.15 12.68
C GLU A 161 -9.93 3.29 11.27
N CYS A 162 -9.12 3.23 10.21
CA CYS A 162 -9.61 3.36 8.83
C CYS A 162 -10.38 2.12 8.41
N VAL A 163 -11.64 2.34 8.00
CA VAL A 163 -12.55 1.30 7.50
C VAL A 163 -12.90 1.55 6.03
N THR A 164 -13.13 2.80 5.65
CA THR A 164 -13.42 3.17 4.26
C THR A 164 -12.48 4.29 3.83
N MET A 165 -12.03 4.25 2.58
CA MET A 165 -11.29 5.34 1.96
C MET A 165 -11.95 5.79 0.66
N SER A 166 -11.66 7.03 0.29
CA SER A 166 -12.12 7.65 -0.94
C SER A 166 -10.98 8.45 -1.54
N SER A 167 -10.58 8.11 -2.78
CA SER A 167 -9.44 8.73 -3.45
C SER A 167 -9.82 9.30 -4.81
N LYS A 168 -9.35 10.52 -5.08
CA LYS A 168 -9.39 11.17 -6.40
C LYS A 168 -8.06 10.94 -7.11
N GLY A 169 -8.16 10.48 -8.36
CA GLY A 169 -7.02 10.05 -9.18
C GLY A 169 -6.09 11.17 -9.66
N THR A 170 -5.31 10.85 -10.70
CA THR A 170 -4.04 11.51 -11.10
C THR A 170 -4.04 13.04 -11.29
N ARG A 171 -5.18 13.69 -11.51
CA ARG A 171 -5.26 15.16 -11.69
C ARG A 171 -5.46 15.94 -10.41
N GLU A 172 -6.12 15.34 -9.42
CA GLU A 172 -6.45 15.98 -8.16
C GLU A 172 -6.20 14.96 -7.06
N LYS A 173 -5.14 15.15 -6.28
CA LYS A 173 -4.65 14.17 -5.32
C LYS A 173 -5.41 14.25 -3.99
N LEU A 174 -6.69 13.93 -4.01
CA LEU A 174 -7.52 13.93 -2.80
C LEU A 174 -7.59 12.54 -2.17
N CYS A 175 -7.47 12.48 -0.85
CA CYS A 175 -7.66 11.27 -0.06
C CYS A 175 -8.49 11.61 1.17
N PHE A 176 -9.58 10.87 1.37
CA PHE A 176 -10.41 10.90 2.57
C PHE A 176 -10.41 9.53 3.21
N LEU A 177 -10.19 9.47 4.52
CA LEU A 177 -10.34 8.24 5.30
C LEU A 177 -11.49 8.39 6.29
N PHE A 178 -12.23 7.30 6.47
CA PHE A 178 -13.40 7.23 7.34
C PHE A 178 -13.27 6.03 8.29
N ASN A 179 -13.75 6.20 9.52
CA ASN A 179 -13.76 5.14 10.52
C ASN A 179 -15.04 4.28 10.54
N VAL A 180 -15.84 4.35 9.49
CA VAL A 180 -17.05 3.54 9.32
C VAL A 180 -17.09 2.90 7.94
N SER A 181 -17.88 1.85 7.80
CA SER A 181 -18.19 1.18 6.52
C SER A 181 -19.02 2.08 5.61
N LEU A 182 -18.94 1.85 4.30
CA LEU A 182 -19.57 2.65 3.25
C LEU A 182 -21.09 2.84 3.45
N ASN A 183 -21.76 1.80 3.96
CA ASN A 183 -23.21 1.85 4.24
C ASN A 183 -23.59 2.76 5.42
N LYS A 184 -22.65 3.09 6.30
CA LYS A 184 -22.84 4.00 7.44
C LYS A 184 -22.45 5.45 7.12
N ILE A 185 -21.87 5.69 5.95
CA ILE A 185 -21.48 7.03 5.52
C ILE A 185 -22.74 7.82 5.12
N PRO A 186 -22.92 9.06 5.63
CA PRO A 186 -24.07 9.89 5.30
C PRO A 186 -24.27 10.07 3.79
N ASP A 187 -25.50 9.99 3.32
CA ASP A 187 -25.82 10.11 1.88
C ASP A 187 -25.39 11.45 1.29
N LYS A 188 -25.38 12.52 2.10
CA LYS A 188 -24.88 13.84 1.68
C LYS A 188 -23.42 13.82 1.21
N PHE A 189 -22.62 12.82 1.60
CA PHE A 189 -21.22 12.71 1.14
C PHE A 189 -21.12 12.00 -0.23
N LYS A 190 -22.18 11.33 -0.70
CA LYS A 190 -22.21 10.48 -1.89
C LYS A 190 -22.57 11.29 -3.16
N ASN A 191 -21.78 12.31 -3.48
CA ASN A 191 -22.17 13.34 -4.47
C ASN A 191 -21.31 13.43 -5.75
N GLY A 192 -20.37 12.52 -6.02
CA GLY A 192 -19.40 12.70 -7.11
C GLY A 192 -19.48 11.69 -8.26
N ILE A 193 -18.89 12.02 -9.41
CA ILE A 193 -18.55 11.12 -10.53
C ILE A 193 -17.02 11.05 -10.63
N GLY A 194 -16.40 9.85 -10.66
CA GLY A 194 -15.02 9.66 -11.11
C GLY A 194 -13.94 9.30 -10.07
N TYR A 195 -14.22 8.44 -9.10
CA TYR A 195 -13.31 8.19 -7.96
C TYR A 195 -13.28 6.75 -7.48
N THR A 196 -12.22 6.41 -6.74
CA THR A 196 -12.04 5.08 -6.15
C THR A 196 -12.47 5.11 -4.68
N ILE A 197 -13.54 4.39 -4.36
CA ILE A 197 -13.93 4.07 -2.99
C ILE A 197 -13.50 2.65 -2.69
N ALA A 198 -12.88 2.42 -1.54
CA ALA A 198 -12.60 1.07 -1.07
C ALA A 198 -12.86 0.91 0.42
N GLU A 199 -13.36 -0.25 0.79
CA GLU A 199 -13.51 -0.68 2.19
C GLU A 199 -12.41 -1.66 2.55
N LYS A 200 -11.77 -1.43 3.70
CA LYS A 200 -10.76 -2.31 4.26
C LYS A 200 -11.44 -3.58 4.80
N VAL A 201 -11.00 -4.76 4.36
CA VAL A 201 -11.54 -6.08 4.75
C VAL A 201 -10.55 -6.95 5.52
N CYS A 202 -9.33 -6.44 5.67
CA CYS A 202 -8.30 -6.86 6.60
C CYS A 202 -7.81 -5.59 7.35
#